data_AF-A0A915Z5U2-F1
#
_entry.id   AF-A0A915Z5U2-F1
#
_cell.length_a   1.000
_cell.length_b   1.000
_cell.length_c   1.000
_cell.angle_alpha   90.00
_cell.angle_beta   90.00
_cell.angle_gamma   90.00
#
_symmetry.space_group_name_H-M   'P 1'
#
loop_
_entity.id
_entity.type
_entity.pdbx_description
1 polymer ?
#
loop_
_entity_poly.entity_id
_entity_poly.type
_entity_poly.pdbx_seq_one_letter_code
_entity_poly.pdbx_strand_id
1 'polypeptide(L)'
;MRIINYYGKSGRVTLDNFNQEVKIYFDKIKELVRESKAQNAEIILLGDFNLHYEKYLDDKNNNRKIKKEHKLFEWIEDEQNFYDPFYIMFDNLSQHSLNTFYSFNTNQNPSRIDYIWVTENLFSETQECKIVNTTTINTDHRMLVYSIWSEDLIGKEVYKYNKMDGEQWELFQNDLNKYISNSEILKFNFNDKNNINHIWDKIKKGLVQASKNCIPIEKIKLTKSQVNPMKISNAYKSRTILGVLGQRLSHRSNHNLVYPQTT
;
A
#
# COMPACT_ATOMS: atom_id res chain seq x y z
N MET A 1 -7.50 -6.57 -3.27
CA MET A 1 -6.39 -5.79 -2.66
C MET A 1 -5.22 -5.74 -3.62
N ARG A 2 -4.60 -4.57 -3.81
CA ARG A 2 -3.34 -4.37 -4.56
C ARG A 2 -2.28 -3.82 -3.61
N ILE A 3 -1.05 -4.34 -3.74
CA ILE A 3 0.12 -3.82 -3.03
C ILE A 3 1.04 -3.19 -4.07
N ILE A 4 1.40 -1.94 -3.87
CA ILE A 4 2.32 -1.16 -4.70
C ILE A 4 3.56 -0.91 -3.84
N ASN A 5 4.69 -1.53 -4.20
CA ASN A 5 5.97 -1.29 -3.54
C ASN A 5 6.76 -0.24 -4.34
N TYR A 6 7.10 0.87 -3.72
CA TYR A 6 7.84 1.98 -4.30
C TYR A 6 9.21 2.11 -3.65
N TYR A 7 10.23 2.29 -4.48
CA TYR A 7 11.59 2.61 -4.05
C TYR A 7 12.02 3.91 -4.73
N GLY A 8 12.00 4.99 -3.96
CA GLY A 8 12.39 6.33 -4.39
C GLY A 8 13.89 6.43 -4.60
N LYS A 9 14.30 7.30 -5.52
CA LYS A 9 15.70 7.50 -5.87
C LYS A 9 16.39 8.29 -4.75
N SER A 10 17.42 7.70 -4.15
CA SER A 10 18.25 8.37 -3.15
C SER A 10 19.23 9.37 -3.79
N GLY A 11 19.71 10.33 -2.98
CA GLY A 11 20.76 11.28 -3.35
C GLY A 11 20.29 12.73 -3.47
N ARG A 12 21.22 13.65 -3.81
CA ARG A 12 20.86 15.06 -4.04
C ARG A 12 19.87 15.12 -5.20
N VAL A 13 18.68 15.64 -4.90
CA VAL A 13 17.64 15.93 -5.87
C VAL A 13 18.19 16.99 -6.85
N THR A 14 18.70 16.55 -7.99
CA THR A 14 18.89 17.43 -9.14
C THR A 14 17.55 17.63 -9.82
N LEU A 15 17.36 18.75 -10.51
CA LEU A 15 16.12 19.02 -11.24
C LEU A 15 15.80 17.88 -12.24
N ASP A 16 16.83 17.30 -12.86
CA ASP A 16 16.69 16.20 -13.82
C ASP A 16 16.27 14.88 -13.17
N ASN A 17 16.89 14.51 -12.04
CA ASN A 17 16.50 13.31 -11.29
C ASN A 17 15.05 13.41 -10.82
N PHE A 18 14.66 14.59 -10.33
CA PHE A 18 13.31 14.86 -9.90
C PHE A 18 12.29 14.76 -11.03
N ASN A 19 12.59 15.38 -12.18
CA ASN A 19 11.70 15.34 -13.33
C ASN A 19 11.49 13.89 -13.82
N GLN A 20 12.50 13.02 -13.72
CA GLN A 20 12.34 11.59 -14.01
C GLN A 20 11.42 10.90 -13.00
N GLU A 21 11.56 11.17 -11.70
CA GLU A 21 10.67 10.58 -10.69
C GLU A 21 9.22 10.97 -10.89
N VAL A 22 8.94 12.25 -11.12
CA VAL A 22 7.58 12.72 -11.40
C VAL A 22 7.03 12.06 -12.65
N LYS A 23 7.79 12.09 -13.75
CA LYS A 23 7.31 11.67 -15.06
C LYS A 23 7.14 10.15 -15.19
N ILE A 24 7.94 9.35 -14.49
CA ILE A 24 7.95 7.90 -14.66
C ILE A 24 7.30 7.23 -13.46
N TYR A 25 7.83 7.45 -12.26
CA TYR A 25 7.41 6.70 -11.09
C TYR A 25 6.10 7.21 -10.50
N PHE A 26 5.95 8.53 -10.33
CA PHE A 26 4.70 9.07 -9.78
C PHE A 26 3.54 8.82 -10.76
N ASP A 27 3.74 9.06 -12.06
CA ASP A 27 2.72 8.76 -13.07
C ASP A 27 2.35 7.27 -13.08
N LYS A 28 3.33 6.36 -12.93
CA LYS A 28 3.04 4.93 -12.82
C LYS A 28 2.27 4.59 -11.54
N ILE A 29 2.63 5.16 -10.39
CA ILE A 29 1.86 4.98 -9.14
C ILE A 29 0.41 5.45 -9.34
N LYS A 30 0.21 6.63 -9.94
CA LYS A 30 -1.11 7.17 -10.24
C LYS A 30 -1.93 6.27 -11.15
N GLU A 31 -1.31 5.72 -12.20
CA GLU A 31 -1.91 4.74 -13.10
C GLU A 31 -2.34 3.48 -12.32
N LEU A 32 -1.45 2.87 -11.54
CA LEU A 32 -1.72 1.66 -10.77
C LEU A 32 -2.86 1.88 -9.74
N VAL A 33 -2.92 3.05 -9.12
CA VAL A 33 -4.00 3.42 -8.20
C VAL A 33 -5.33 3.56 -8.94
N ARG A 34 -5.36 4.23 -10.09
CA ARG A 34 -6.57 4.37 -10.92
C ARG A 34 -7.11 3.02 -11.38
N GLU A 35 -6.24 2.15 -11.89
CA GLU A 35 -6.60 0.77 -12.27
C GLU A 35 -7.19 -0.02 -11.10
N SER A 36 -6.61 0.13 -9.91
CA SER A 36 -7.07 -0.56 -8.70
C SER A 36 -8.45 -0.07 -8.27
N LYS A 37 -8.66 1.25 -8.28
CA LYS A 37 -9.96 1.86 -7.95
C LYS A 37 -11.03 1.44 -8.97
N ALA A 38 -10.69 1.36 -10.25
CA ALA A 38 -11.61 0.87 -11.30
C ALA A 38 -12.04 -0.60 -11.06
N GLN A 39 -11.25 -1.37 -10.32
CA GLN A 39 -11.54 -2.75 -9.94
C GLN A 39 -12.12 -2.87 -8.52
N ASN A 40 -12.49 -1.76 -7.87
CA ASN A 40 -12.90 -1.70 -6.47
C ASN A 40 -11.90 -2.39 -5.52
N ALA A 41 -10.61 -2.31 -5.83
CA ALA A 41 -9.57 -2.93 -5.01
C ALA A 41 -9.09 -1.98 -3.91
N GLU A 42 -8.98 -2.51 -2.70
CA GLU A 42 -8.23 -1.89 -1.60
C GLU A 42 -6.73 -1.79 -1.93
N ILE A 43 -6.04 -0.72 -1.50
CA ILE A 43 -4.68 -0.41 -1.93
C ILE A 43 -3.76 -0.20 -0.74
N ILE A 44 -2.59 -0.85 -0.77
CA ILE A 44 -1.46 -0.55 0.10
C ILE A 44 -0.33 -0.03 -0.80
N LEU A 45 0.10 1.20 -0.58
CA LEU A 45 1.29 1.80 -1.18
C LEU A 45 2.37 1.87 -0.12
N LEU A 46 3.49 1.18 -0.31
CA LEU A 46 4.54 1.06 0.70
C LEU A 46 5.94 1.14 0.10
N GLY A 47 6.93 1.39 0.96
CA GLY A 47 8.35 1.23 0.64
C GLY A 47 9.20 2.40 1.13
N ASP A 48 10.44 2.46 0.65
CA ASP A 48 11.36 3.57 0.89
C ASP A 48 11.09 4.67 -0.12
N PHE A 49 10.57 5.81 0.34
CA PHE A 49 10.26 6.92 -0.54
C PHE A 49 11.47 7.83 -0.77
N ASN A 50 12.51 7.74 0.07
CA ASN A 50 13.61 8.72 0.10
C ASN A 50 13.15 10.19 0.24
N LEU A 51 11.97 10.41 0.85
CA LEU A 51 11.34 11.71 1.04
C LEU A 51 10.91 11.92 2.49
N HIS A 52 10.84 13.19 2.92
CA HIS A 52 10.49 13.55 4.29
C HIS A 52 9.07 14.12 4.38
N TYR A 53 8.13 13.30 4.83
CA TYR A 53 6.72 13.67 4.99
C TYR A 53 6.52 14.89 5.90
N GLU A 54 7.36 15.04 6.93
CA GLU A 54 7.27 16.17 7.86
C GLU A 54 7.59 17.51 7.19
N LYS A 55 8.49 17.53 6.19
CA LYS A 55 8.76 18.75 5.42
C LYS A 55 7.55 19.15 4.58
N TYR A 56 6.84 18.14 4.05
CA TYR A 56 5.57 18.35 3.37
C TYR A 56 4.51 18.91 4.34
N LEU A 57 4.36 18.33 5.53
CA LEU A 57 3.43 18.83 6.55
C LEU A 57 3.79 20.25 7.00
N ASP A 58 5.06 20.54 7.21
CA ASP A 58 5.54 21.87 7.58
C ASP A 58 5.26 22.90 6.48
N ASP A 59 5.41 22.54 5.20
CA ASP A 59 5.00 23.41 4.10
C ASP A 59 3.45 23.58 4.08
N LYS A 60 2.69 22.50 4.23
CA LYS A 60 1.21 22.49 4.23
C LYS A 60 0.60 23.31 5.37
N ASN A 61 1.03 23.07 6.61
CA ASN A 61 0.50 23.73 7.82
C ASN A 61 0.81 25.23 7.85
N ASN A 62 1.90 25.66 7.22
CA ASN A 62 2.28 27.06 7.12
C ASN A 62 1.81 27.72 5.81
N ASN A 63 0.90 27.08 5.05
CA ASN A 63 0.41 27.57 3.76
C ASN A 63 1.51 27.96 2.76
N ARG A 64 2.66 27.26 2.82
CA ARG A 64 3.76 27.45 1.88
C ARG A 64 3.53 26.60 0.63
N LYS A 65 4.14 27.03 -0.46
CA LYS A 65 4.10 26.29 -1.72
C LYS A 65 4.74 24.92 -1.53
N ILE A 66 3.94 23.87 -1.68
CA ILE A 66 4.41 22.49 -1.64
C ILE A 66 5.47 22.27 -2.71
N LYS A 67 6.66 21.84 -2.26
CA LYS A 67 7.77 21.50 -3.14
C LYS A 67 7.40 20.34 -4.06
N LYS A 68 7.97 20.34 -5.26
CA LYS A 68 7.60 19.35 -6.27
C LYS A 68 7.91 17.92 -5.78
N GLU A 69 9.01 17.71 -5.04
CA GLU A 69 9.34 16.40 -4.43
C GLU A 69 8.26 15.85 -3.49
N HIS A 70 7.45 16.72 -2.90
CA HIS A 70 6.40 16.36 -1.97
C HIS A 70 5.01 16.26 -2.60
N LYS A 71 4.88 16.49 -3.91
CA LYS A 71 3.59 16.44 -4.61
C LYS A 71 2.97 15.04 -4.63
N LEU A 72 3.76 13.99 -4.44
CA LEU A 72 3.21 12.66 -4.26
C LEU A 72 2.44 12.54 -2.94
N PHE A 73 2.93 13.12 -1.85
CA PHE A 73 2.21 13.12 -0.56
C PHE A 73 0.92 13.90 -0.63
N GLU A 74 0.95 15.11 -1.20
CA GLU A 74 -0.27 15.91 -1.47
C GLU A 74 -1.30 15.09 -2.26
N TRP A 75 -0.86 14.43 -3.34
CA TRP A 75 -1.76 13.61 -4.16
C TRP A 75 -2.33 12.39 -3.40
N ILE A 76 -1.49 11.68 -2.65
CA ILE A 76 -1.90 10.48 -1.88
C ILE A 76 -2.90 10.87 -0.76
N GLU A 77 -2.60 11.93 -0.03
CA GLU A 77 -3.39 12.36 1.12
C GLU A 77 -4.66 13.09 0.67
N ASP A 78 -4.52 14.19 -0.07
CA ASP A 78 -5.63 15.11 -0.34
C ASP A 78 -6.52 14.64 -1.50
N GLU A 79 -5.93 14.07 -2.55
CA GLU A 79 -6.70 13.63 -3.73
C GLU A 79 -7.15 12.17 -3.64
N GLN A 80 -6.34 11.28 -3.04
CA GLN A 80 -6.68 9.85 -2.97
C GLN A 80 -7.32 9.44 -1.65
N ASN A 81 -7.26 10.28 -0.61
CA ASN A 81 -7.73 10.00 0.75
C ASN A 81 -7.11 8.71 1.31
N PHE A 82 -5.79 8.57 1.17
CA PHE A 82 -5.05 7.49 1.80
C PHE A 82 -4.54 7.91 3.18
N TYR A 83 -4.34 6.91 4.03
CA TYR A 83 -4.01 7.06 5.43
C TYR A 83 -2.63 6.46 5.69
N ASP A 84 -1.79 7.18 6.43
CA ASP A 84 -0.57 6.64 7.01
C ASP A 84 -0.87 6.16 8.45
N PRO A 85 -1.03 4.84 8.66
CA PRO A 85 -1.42 4.33 9.97
C PRO A 85 -0.33 4.57 11.02
N PHE A 86 0.94 4.65 10.64
CA PHE A 86 2.01 4.92 11.61
C PHE A 86 1.96 6.35 12.09
N TYR A 87 1.74 7.32 11.21
CA TYR A 87 1.61 8.71 11.65
C TYR A 87 0.46 8.87 12.65
N ILE A 88 -0.70 8.28 12.35
CA ILE A 88 -1.89 8.40 13.22
C ILE A 88 -1.75 7.61 14.52
N MET A 89 -1.15 6.42 14.48
CA MET A 89 -1.04 5.57 15.68
C MET A 89 0.07 6.03 16.65
N PHE A 90 1.06 6.78 16.16
CA PHE A 90 2.19 7.29 16.93
C PHE A 90 2.15 8.82 17.14
N ASP A 91 1.03 9.49 16.85
CA ASP A 91 0.88 10.97 16.88
C ASP A 91 1.28 11.61 18.23
N ASN A 92 1.20 10.86 19.33
CA ASN A 92 1.60 11.30 20.67
C ASN A 92 3.04 10.92 21.08
N LEU A 93 3.80 10.27 20.21
CA LEU A 93 5.17 9.83 20.46
C LEU A 93 6.17 10.80 19.84
N SER A 94 7.39 10.83 20.39
CA SER A 94 8.44 11.67 19.83
C SER A 94 8.70 11.30 18.38
N GLN A 95 9.01 12.29 17.55
CA GLN A 95 9.38 12.13 16.14
C GLN A 95 10.47 11.06 15.93
N HIS A 96 11.40 10.95 16.88
CA HIS A 96 12.43 9.91 16.89
C HIS A 96 11.89 8.48 16.89
N SER A 97 10.69 8.27 17.42
CA SER A 97 10.03 6.96 17.48
C SER A 97 9.59 6.48 16.10
N LEU A 98 9.38 7.40 15.15
CA LEU A 98 8.96 7.14 13.78
C LEU A 98 10.12 7.01 12.78
N ASN A 99 11.35 7.27 13.20
CA ASN A 99 12.50 7.17 12.30
C ASN A 99 12.71 5.75 11.81
N THR A 100 12.86 5.62 10.51
CA THR A 100 13.07 4.34 9.81
C THR A 100 14.47 4.24 9.23
N PHE A 101 15.17 5.34 9.01
CA PHE A 101 16.52 5.38 8.46
C PHE A 101 17.53 5.96 9.45
N TYR A 102 18.63 5.23 9.62
CA TYR A 102 19.75 5.52 10.50
C TYR A 102 21.06 5.34 9.72
N SER A 103 21.55 6.45 9.17
CA SER A 103 22.79 6.45 8.41
C SER A 103 23.94 5.78 9.17
N PHE A 104 24.72 4.97 8.48
CA PHE A 104 25.99 4.45 9.00
C PHE A 104 26.98 5.58 9.32
N ASN A 105 26.82 6.77 8.72
CA ASN A 105 27.53 7.97 9.13
C ASN A 105 26.78 8.62 10.30
N THR A 106 27.32 8.47 11.50
CA THR A 106 26.73 8.95 12.76
C THR A 106 26.55 10.47 12.85
N ASN A 107 27.13 11.24 11.91
CA ASN A 107 26.91 12.69 11.81
C ASN A 107 25.60 13.06 11.09
N GLN A 108 24.91 12.09 10.48
CA GLN A 108 23.63 12.33 9.84
C GLN A 108 22.49 12.02 10.81
N ASN A 109 21.54 12.94 10.90
CA ASN A 109 20.37 12.75 11.75
C ASN A 109 19.50 11.61 11.20
N PRO A 110 19.00 10.72 12.08
CA PRO A 110 18.02 9.73 11.69
C PRO A 110 16.75 10.39 11.14
N SER A 111 16.06 9.71 10.23
CA SER A 111 14.87 10.24 9.59
C SER A 111 13.84 9.16 9.29
N ARG A 112 12.59 9.59 9.09
CA ARG A 112 11.55 8.76 8.51
C ARG A 112 11.54 8.94 7.00
N ILE A 113 11.80 7.88 6.26
CA ILE A 113 11.74 7.86 4.78
C ILE A 113 10.99 6.65 4.23
N ASP A 114 10.68 5.67 5.08
CA ASP A 114 9.85 4.54 4.73
C ASP A 114 8.40 4.81 5.18
N TYR A 115 7.44 4.47 4.33
CA TYR A 115 6.02 4.74 4.58
C TYR A 115 5.14 3.58 4.16
N ILE A 116 3.97 3.50 4.80
CA ILE A 116 2.85 2.67 4.39
C ILE A 116 1.64 3.58 4.30
N TRP A 117 1.03 3.67 3.12
CA TRP A 117 -0.19 4.42 2.84
C TRP A 117 -1.28 3.45 2.41
N VAL A 118 -2.47 3.57 3.01
CA VAL A 118 -3.57 2.62 2.80
C VAL A 118 -4.89 3.33 2.54
N THR A 119 -5.79 2.66 1.82
CA THR A 119 -7.18 3.11 1.66
C THR A 119 -7.96 3.08 2.99
N GLU A 120 -9.02 3.90 3.09
CA GLU A 120 -9.81 4.10 4.33
C GLU A 120 -10.33 2.79 4.94
N ASN A 121 -10.80 1.84 4.13
CA ASN A 121 -11.29 0.56 4.63
C ASN A 121 -10.15 -0.27 5.23
N LEU A 122 -8.98 -0.33 4.57
CA LEU A 122 -7.82 -0.99 5.15
C LEU A 122 -7.34 -0.32 6.43
N PHE A 123 -7.35 1.00 6.47
CA PHE A 123 -7.01 1.76 7.68
C PHE A 123 -7.95 1.40 8.84
N SER A 124 -9.25 1.29 8.56
CA SER A 124 -10.27 0.95 9.55
C SER A 124 -10.08 -0.45 10.15
N GLU A 125 -9.41 -1.33 9.42
CA GLU A 125 -9.08 -2.70 9.83
C GLU A 125 -7.67 -2.82 10.45
N THR A 126 -6.99 -1.70 10.73
CA THR A 126 -5.66 -1.71 11.37
C THR A 126 -5.73 -2.43 12.71
N GLN A 127 -4.91 -3.46 12.86
CA GLN A 127 -4.69 -4.18 14.12
C GLN A 127 -3.49 -3.58 14.86
N GLU A 128 -2.37 -3.46 14.17
CA GLU A 128 -1.09 -3.10 14.80
C GLU A 128 -0.12 -2.46 13.79
N CYS A 129 0.65 -1.50 14.28
CA CYS A 129 1.78 -0.88 13.60
C CYS A 129 3.03 -0.99 14.48
N LYS A 130 4.12 -1.52 13.94
CA LYS A 130 5.42 -1.64 14.65
C LYS A 130 6.57 -1.21 13.77
N ILE A 131 7.57 -0.58 14.37
CA ILE A 131 8.85 -0.28 13.72
C ILE A 131 9.93 -1.11 14.41
N VAL A 132 10.54 -2.05 13.70
CA VAL A 132 11.46 -3.04 14.29
C VAL A 132 12.82 -3.03 13.62
N ASN A 133 13.87 -3.27 14.40
CA ASN A 133 15.21 -3.48 13.85
C ASN A 133 15.29 -4.87 13.23
N THR A 134 15.84 -4.98 12.02
CA THR A 134 16.13 -6.28 11.42
C THR A 134 17.47 -6.78 11.95
N THR A 135 17.46 -7.79 12.81
CA THR A 135 18.69 -8.35 13.40
C THR A 135 19.48 -9.24 12.44
N THR A 136 18.84 -9.68 11.35
CA THR A 136 19.38 -10.65 10.39
C THR A 136 19.98 -10.02 9.13
N ILE A 137 19.75 -8.72 8.91
CA ILE A 137 20.20 -8.00 7.71
C ILE A 137 20.97 -6.77 8.17
N ASN A 138 22.18 -6.59 7.66
CA ASN A 138 22.96 -5.37 7.88
C ASN A 138 22.38 -4.24 7.01
N THR A 139 21.51 -3.42 7.61
CA THR A 139 20.84 -2.30 6.93
C THR A 139 20.75 -1.10 7.88
N ASP A 140 20.81 0.08 7.29
CA ASP A 140 20.52 1.37 7.89
C ASP A 140 19.02 1.64 8.02
N HIS A 141 18.15 0.75 7.53
CA HIS A 141 16.69 0.86 7.65
C HIS A 141 16.11 -0.03 8.75
N ARG A 142 15.03 0.45 9.38
CA ARG A 142 14.15 -0.30 10.27
C ARG A 142 12.91 -0.73 9.49
N MET A 143 12.41 -1.92 9.79
CA MET A 143 11.25 -2.49 9.12
C MET A 143 9.95 -1.92 9.68
N LEU A 144 9.08 -1.45 8.79
CA LEU A 144 7.68 -1.15 9.09
C LEU A 144 6.86 -2.44 9.03
N VAL A 145 6.16 -2.76 10.12
CA VAL A 145 5.23 -3.90 10.21
C VAL A 145 3.82 -3.38 10.40
N TYR A 146 2.96 -3.64 9.42
CA TYR A 146 1.55 -3.26 9.41
C TYR A 146 0.68 -4.51 9.40
N SER A 147 -0.17 -4.67 10.41
CA SER A 147 -1.09 -5.81 10.54
C SER A 147 -2.54 -5.33 10.47
N ILE A 148 -3.35 -6.07 9.72
CA ILE A 148 -4.78 -5.79 9.49
C ILE A 148 -5.64 -7.02 9.75
N TRP A 149 -6.88 -6.78 10.14
CA TRP A 149 -7.91 -7.82 10.16
C TRP A 149 -8.40 -8.08 8.74
N SER A 150 -7.99 -9.19 8.13
CA SER A 150 -8.33 -9.51 6.73
C SER A 150 -9.73 -10.09 6.51
N GLU A 151 -10.43 -10.42 7.59
CA GLU A 151 -11.71 -11.14 7.60
C GLU A 151 -12.78 -10.43 6.78
N ASP A 152 -12.98 -9.13 7.01
CA ASP A 152 -14.02 -8.35 6.32
C ASP A 152 -13.56 -7.83 4.94
N LEU A 153 -12.26 -7.98 4.61
CA LEU A 153 -11.63 -7.40 3.42
C LEU A 153 -11.38 -8.40 2.29
N ILE A 154 -11.22 -9.68 2.63
CA ILE A 154 -10.86 -10.73 1.67
C ILE A 154 -11.81 -11.90 1.88
N GLY A 155 -12.78 -12.07 0.97
CA GLY A 155 -13.48 -13.34 0.83
C GLY A 155 -12.46 -14.45 0.59
N LYS A 156 -12.27 -15.34 1.56
CA LYS A 156 -11.22 -16.36 1.48
C LYS A 156 -11.72 -17.55 0.67
N GLU A 157 -11.32 -17.59 -0.59
CA GLU A 157 -11.39 -18.79 -1.44
C GLU A 157 -10.15 -19.64 -1.18
N VAL A 158 -10.34 -20.86 -0.67
CA VAL A 158 -9.24 -21.81 -0.44
C VAL A 158 -9.32 -22.90 -1.49
N TYR A 159 -8.34 -22.94 -2.37
CA TYR A 159 -8.11 -24.02 -3.32
C TYR A 159 -7.61 -25.26 -2.57
N LYS A 160 -8.35 -26.37 -2.64
CA LYS A 160 -8.05 -27.61 -1.91
C LYS A 160 -7.24 -28.57 -2.78
N TYR A 161 -5.98 -28.22 -3.04
CA TYR A 161 -5.05 -29.05 -3.84
C TYR A 161 -4.94 -30.50 -3.33
N ASN A 162 -4.98 -30.68 -2.00
CA ASN A 162 -4.91 -32.00 -1.36
C ASN A 162 -6.17 -32.87 -1.57
N LYS A 163 -7.25 -32.30 -2.12
CA LYS A 163 -8.48 -33.01 -2.48
C LYS A 163 -8.53 -33.35 -3.97
N MET A 164 -7.51 -32.99 -4.74
CA MET A 164 -7.44 -33.31 -6.15
C MET A 164 -7.00 -34.75 -6.35
N ASP A 165 -7.75 -35.49 -7.17
CA ASP A 165 -7.31 -36.79 -7.69
C ASP A 165 -6.48 -36.63 -8.98
N GLY A 166 -5.99 -37.75 -9.52
CA GLY A 166 -5.13 -37.75 -10.71
C GLY A 166 -5.81 -37.16 -11.96
N GLU A 167 -7.10 -37.42 -12.14
CA GLU A 167 -7.88 -36.89 -13.28
C GLU A 167 -8.03 -35.36 -13.17
N GLN A 168 -8.30 -34.84 -11.96
CA GLN A 168 -8.38 -33.41 -11.71
C GLN A 168 -7.03 -32.70 -11.92
N TRP A 169 -5.92 -33.35 -11.57
CA TRP A 169 -4.58 -32.83 -11.85
C TRP A 169 -4.29 -32.78 -13.35
N GLU A 170 -4.68 -33.82 -14.09
CA GLU A 170 -4.54 -33.86 -15.55
C GLU A 170 -5.39 -32.78 -16.23
N LEU A 171 -6.63 -32.59 -15.79
CA LEU A 171 -7.51 -31.52 -16.25
C LEU A 171 -6.91 -30.13 -16.00
N PHE A 172 -6.36 -29.90 -14.79
CA PHE A 172 -5.69 -28.64 -14.46
C PHE A 172 -4.49 -28.37 -15.37
N GLN A 173 -3.63 -29.38 -15.59
CA GLN A 173 -2.47 -29.26 -16.46
C GLN A 173 -2.90 -28.99 -17.91
N ASN A 174 -3.91 -29.69 -18.40
CA ASN A 174 -4.42 -29.51 -19.76
C ASN A 174 -5.04 -28.12 -19.96
N ASP A 175 -5.84 -27.62 -19.01
CA ASP A 175 -6.44 -26.29 -19.09
C ASP A 175 -5.37 -25.18 -19.04
N LEU A 176 -4.38 -25.33 -18.14
CA LEU A 176 -3.25 -24.41 -18.08
C LEU A 176 -2.43 -24.43 -19.38
N ASN A 177 -2.08 -25.60 -19.88
CA ASN A 177 -1.30 -25.74 -21.12
C ASN A 177 -2.05 -25.15 -22.32
N LYS A 178 -3.36 -25.37 -22.39
CA LYS A 178 -4.22 -24.76 -23.41
C LYS A 178 -4.21 -23.23 -23.31
N TYR A 179 -4.34 -22.67 -22.11
CA TYR A 179 -4.26 -21.23 -21.90
C TYR A 179 -2.90 -20.68 -22.33
N ILE A 180 -1.80 -21.29 -21.88
CA ILE A 180 -0.44 -20.85 -22.20
C ILE A 180 -0.20 -20.90 -23.72
N SER A 181 -0.60 -21.98 -24.38
CA SER A 181 -0.47 -22.14 -25.84
C SER A 181 -1.23 -21.06 -26.61
N ASN A 182 -2.44 -20.74 -26.17
CA ASN A 182 -3.28 -19.71 -26.80
C ASN A 182 -2.84 -18.27 -26.48
N SER A 183 -2.09 -18.08 -25.38
CA SER A 183 -1.70 -16.76 -24.90
C SER A 183 -0.48 -16.15 -25.61
N GLU A 184 0.11 -16.90 -26.55
CA GLU A 184 1.28 -16.52 -27.35
C GLU A 184 2.51 -16.13 -26.52
N ILE A 185 2.58 -16.54 -25.25
CA ILE A 185 3.69 -16.21 -24.34
C ILE A 185 5.06 -16.58 -24.94
N LEU A 186 5.12 -17.70 -25.65
CA LEU A 186 6.34 -18.21 -26.28
C LEU A 186 6.84 -17.34 -27.44
N LYS A 187 6.03 -16.40 -27.94
CA LYS A 187 6.42 -15.46 -29.01
C LYS A 187 7.14 -14.22 -28.50
N PHE A 188 7.14 -13.97 -27.19
CA PHE A 188 7.76 -12.79 -26.61
C PHE A 188 9.27 -12.98 -26.41
N ASN A 189 10.04 -11.92 -26.65
CA ASN A 189 11.47 -11.89 -26.35
C ASN A 189 11.69 -11.70 -24.84
N PHE A 190 12.32 -12.68 -24.20
CA PHE A 190 12.59 -12.73 -22.76
C PHE A 190 13.69 -11.76 -22.30
N ASN A 191 14.42 -11.11 -23.22
CA ASN A 191 15.47 -10.15 -22.87
C ASN A 191 14.94 -8.72 -22.63
N ASP A 192 13.65 -8.47 -22.84
CA ASP A 192 13.01 -7.17 -22.56
C ASP A 192 12.22 -7.23 -21.25
N LYS A 193 12.58 -6.37 -20.29
CA LYS A 193 11.96 -6.27 -18.96
C LYS A 193 10.44 -5.98 -19.03
N ASN A 194 9.99 -5.19 -20.01
CA ASN A 194 8.56 -4.92 -20.18
C ASN A 194 7.81 -6.18 -20.64
N ASN A 195 8.44 -6.98 -21.50
CA ASN A 195 7.89 -8.27 -21.91
C ASN A 195 7.84 -9.27 -20.74
N ILE A 196 8.85 -9.29 -19.86
CA ILE A 196 8.85 -10.18 -18.68
C ILE A 196 7.64 -9.93 -17.79
N ASN A 197 7.33 -8.67 -17.44
CA ASN A 197 6.16 -8.35 -16.61
C ASN A 197 4.86 -8.76 -17.30
N HIS A 198 4.75 -8.51 -18.61
CA HIS A 198 3.56 -8.90 -19.38
C HIS A 198 3.38 -10.42 -19.46
N ILE A 199 4.47 -11.16 -19.67
CA ILE A 199 4.49 -12.63 -19.64
C ILE A 199 4.07 -13.14 -18.27
N TRP A 200 4.64 -12.59 -17.19
CA TRP A 200 4.32 -12.98 -15.83
C TRP A 200 2.84 -12.78 -15.51
N ASP A 201 2.26 -11.65 -15.92
CA ASP A 201 0.84 -11.38 -15.75
C ASP A 201 -0.03 -12.40 -16.51
N LYS A 202 0.37 -12.80 -17.72
CA LYS A 202 -0.34 -13.85 -18.48
C LYS A 202 -0.25 -15.21 -17.79
N ILE A 203 0.93 -15.61 -17.31
CA ILE A 203 1.13 -16.87 -16.57
C ILE A 203 0.26 -16.88 -15.31
N LYS A 204 0.29 -15.80 -14.53
CA LYS A 204 -0.51 -15.65 -13.31
C LYS A 204 -2.01 -15.77 -13.60
N LYS A 205 -2.50 -15.14 -14.67
CA LYS A 205 -3.90 -15.26 -15.10
C LYS A 205 -4.25 -16.69 -15.49
N GLY A 206 -3.38 -17.38 -16.24
CA GLY A 206 -3.56 -18.78 -16.61
C GLY A 206 -3.67 -19.70 -15.38
N LEU A 207 -2.77 -19.54 -14.41
CA LEU A 207 -2.78 -20.29 -13.16
C LEU A 207 -4.08 -20.07 -12.38
N VAL A 208 -4.52 -18.81 -12.23
CA VAL A 208 -5.78 -18.50 -11.53
C VAL A 208 -6.98 -19.08 -12.27
N GLN A 209 -7.01 -19.00 -13.60
CA GLN A 209 -8.12 -19.53 -14.40
C GLN A 209 -8.22 -21.05 -14.31
N ALA A 210 -7.12 -21.76 -14.53
CA ALA A 210 -7.08 -23.22 -14.40
C ALA A 210 -7.42 -23.66 -12.96
N SER A 211 -6.95 -22.91 -11.96
CA SER A 211 -7.27 -23.19 -10.55
C SER A 211 -8.78 -23.09 -10.29
N LYS A 212 -9.44 -22.07 -10.84
CA LYS A 212 -10.89 -21.88 -10.69
C LYS A 212 -11.72 -22.96 -11.36
N ASN A 213 -11.25 -23.48 -12.48
CA ASN A 213 -11.96 -24.46 -13.28
C ASN A 213 -11.83 -25.88 -12.73
N CYS A 214 -10.65 -26.24 -12.22
CA CYS A 214 -10.29 -27.64 -11.98
C CYS A 214 -10.14 -27.99 -10.49
N ILE A 215 -9.93 -27.02 -9.61
CA ILE A 215 -9.62 -27.28 -8.21
C ILE A 215 -10.86 -27.02 -7.35
N PRO A 216 -11.22 -27.95 -6.44
CA PRO A 216 -12.29 -27.69 -5.48
C PRO A 216 -12.01 -26.43 -4.65
N ILE A 217 -12.91 -25.45 -4.73
CA ILE A 217 -12.85 -24.21 -3.96
C ILE A 217 -13.76 -24.32 -2.76
N GLU A 218 -13.21 -24.09 -1.56
CA GLU A 218 -14.01 -23.83 -0.37
C GLU A 218 -14.11 -22.32 -0.17
N LYS A 219 -15.32 -21.77 -0.29
CA LYS A 219 -15.61 -20.40 0.12
C LYS A 219 -15.80 -20.39 1.63
N ILE A 220 -14.82 -19.87 2.36
CA ILE A 220 -14.96 -19.69 3.79
C ILE A 220 -15.90 -18.48 3.99
N LYS A 221 -17.17 -18.76 4.28
CA LYS A 221 -18.09 -17.75 4.80
C LYS A 221 -17.70 -17.50 6.25
N LEU A 222 -17.13 -16.33 6.52
CA LEU A 222 -16.89 -15.91 7.88
C LEU A 222 -18.25 -15.72 8.56
N THR A 223 -18.55 -16.58 9.52
CA THR A 223 -19.71 -16.39 10.40
C THR A 223 -19.42 -15.20 11.31
N LYS A 224 -20.37 -14.28 11.43
CA LYS A 224 -20.32 -13.09 12.33
C LYS A 224 -20.00 -13.41 13.81
N SER A 225 -19.90 -14.68 14.19
CA SER A 225 -19.62 -15.14 15.56
C SER A 225 -18.14 -15.17 15.93
N GLN A 226 -17.23 -14.82 15.02
CA GLN A 226 -15.78 -14.72 15.30
C GLN A 226 -15.25 -13.28 15.21
N VAL A 227 -16.10 -12.28 15.42
CA VAL A 227 -15.62 -10.89 15.52
C VAL A 227 -14.72 -10.80 16.76
N ASN A 228 -13.46 -10.44 16.55
CA ASN A 228 -12.50 -10.24 17.63
C ASN A 228 -13.10 -9.30 18.70
N PRO A 229 -13.08 -9.67 20.01
CA PRO A 229 -13.61 -8.82 21.08
C PRO A 229 -13.10 -7.37 21.04
N MET A 230 -11.87 -7.13 20.56
CA MET A 230 -11.33 -5.78 20.34
C MET A 230 -12.14 -4.97 19.31
N LYS A 231 -12.59 -5.55 18.19
CA LYS A 231 -13.43 -4.87 17.19
C LYS A 231 -14.79 -4.46 17.77
N ILE A 232 -15.27 -5.20 18.77
CA ILE A 232 -16.53 -4.91 19.47
C ILE A 232 -16.34 -3.79 20.49
N SER A 233 -15.13 -3.60 21.01
CA SER A 233 -14.83 -2.59 22.01
C SER A 233 -15.14 -1.18 21.50
N ASN A 234 -15.81 -0.38 22.34
CA ASN A 234 -16.10 1.02 22.04
C ASN A 234 -14.82 1.83 21.84
N ALA A 235 -13.71 1.43 22.47
CA ALA A 235 -12.41 2.08 22.32
C ALA A 235 -11.86 1.93 20.89
N TYR A 236 -11.93 0.75 20.29
CA TYR A 236 -11.49 0.52 18.91
C TYR A 236 -12.34 1.29 17.90
N LYS A 237 -13.68 1.19 18.04
CA LYS A 237 -14.61 1.94 17.17
C LYS A 237 -14.39 3.45 17.28
N SER A 238 -14.25 3.97 18.49
CA SER A 238 -13.99 5.40 18.72
C SER A 238 -12.65 5.82 18.14
N ARG A 239 -11.60 4.99 18.26
CA ARG A 239 -10.27 5.26 17.70
C ARG A 239 -10.31 5.35 16.17
N THR A 240 -10.93 4.40 15.49
CA THR A 240 -11.04 4.39 14.02
C THR A 240 -11.85 5.61 13.55
N ILE A 241 -12.98 5.89 14.20
CA ILE A 241 -13.82 7.06 13.88
C ILE A 241 -13.06 8.36 14.11
N LEU A 242 -12.33 8.50 15.23
CA LEU A 242 -11.53 9.70 15.53
C LEU A 242 -10.36 9.88 14.56
N GLY A 243 -9.67 8.80 14.15
CA GLY A 243 -8.61 8.87 13.14
C GLY A 243 -9.15 9.34 11.78
N VAL A 244 -10.27 8.76 11.32
CA VAL A 244 -10.91 9.15 10.06
C VAL A 244 -11.47 10.58 10.14
N LEU A 245 -12.10 10.96 11.26
CA LEU A 245 -12.65 12.32 11.45
C LEU A 245 -11.56 13.38 11.60
N GLY A 246 -10.49 13.10 12.34
CA GLY A 246 -9.37 14.03 12.54
C GLY A 246 -8.73 14.43 11.22
N GLN A 247 -8.48 13.46 10.34
CA GLN A 247 -7.95 13.74 9.00
C GLN A 247 -8.98 14.45 8.12
N ARG A 248 -10.26 14.06 8.13
CA ARG A 248 -11.30 14.79 7.37
C ARG A 248 -11.48 16.25 7.83
N LEU A 249 -11.29 16.53 9.12
CA LEU A 249 -11.37 17.88 9.66
C LEU A 249 -10.15 18.72 9.30
N SER A 250 -8.93 18.15 9.30
CA SER A 250 -7.73 18.85 8.82
C SER A 250 -7.81 19.23 7.33
N HIS A 251 -8.54 18.44 6.53
CA HIS A 251 -8.82 18.75 5.12
C HIS A 251 -9.84 19.90 4.97
N ARG A 252 -10.83 20.00 5.88
CA ARG A 252 -11.90 21.02 5.81
C ARG A 252 -11.51 22.39 6.38
N SER A 253 -10.65 22.45 7.39
CA SER A 253 -10.14 23.72 7.95
C SER A 253 -9.35 24.55 6.94
N ASN A 254 -8.90 23.95 5.84
CA ASN A 254 -8.16 24.63 4.78
C ASN A 254 -9.03 25.21 3.65
N HIS A 255 -10.37 25.08 3.73
CA HIS A 255 -11.28 25.59 2.70
C HIS A 255 -12.36 26.57 3.13
N ASN A 256 -12.57 26.86 4.42
CA ASN A 256 -13.39 28.01 4.83
C ASN A 256 -13.27 28.26 6.34
N LEU A 257 -12.50 29.29 6.72
CA LEU A 257 -12.74 30.08 7.93
C LEU A 257 -12.65 31.56 7.58
N VAL A 258 -13.60 32.03 6.76
CA VAL A 258 -14.04 33.42 6.85
C VAL A 258 -14.90 33.48 8.11
N TYR A 259 -14.30 33.88 9.23
CA TYR A 259 -15.08 34.29 10.38
C TYR A 259 -15.98 35.46 9.95
N PRO A 260 -17.30 35.46 10.23
CA PRO A 260 -18.08 36.67 10.11
C PRO A 260 -17.54 37.64 11.15
N GLN A 261 -16.99 38.76 10.69
CA GLN A 261 -16.73 39.90 11.57
C GLN A 261 -18.08 40.42 12.04
N THR A 262 -18.37 40.24 13.32
CA THR A 262 -19.43 40.97 13.99
C THR A 262 -18.85 42.29 14.47
N THR A 263 -19.44 43.36 13.94
CA THR A 263 -19.36 44.77 14.35
C THR A 263 -19.62 44.97 15.84
#